data_AF-A0ABD0MXZ6-F1
#
_entry.id   AF-A0ABD0MXZ6-F1
#
_cell.length_a   1.000
_cell.length_b   1.000
_cell.length_c   1.000
_cell.angle_alpha   90.00
_cell.angle_beta   90.00
_cell.angle_gamma   90.00
#
_symmetry.space_group_name_H-M   'P 1'
#
loop_
_entity.id
_entity.type
_entity.pdbx_description
1 polymer ?
#
loop_
_entity_poly.entity_id
_entity_poly.type
_entity_poly.pdbx_seq_one_letter_code
_entity_poly.pdbx_strand_id
1 'polypeptide(L)'
;FLRKLAELYENDISRLELFVGGLLESQEGPGPVFSTIILDQFERIRNADRFWFENIQNGLFTEEEIRAIRNTTFHDVLLHVTNTEEGDIQKS
;
A
#
# COMPACT_ATOMS: atom_id res chain seq x y z
N PHE A 1 27.94 -7.15 7.43
CA PHE A 1 26.91 -7.56 6.46
C PHE A 1 27.18 -6.95 5.09
N LEU A 2 27.03 -5.63 4.90
CA LEU A 2 27.20 -4.95 3.61
C LEU A 2 28.50 -5.29 2.85
N ARG A 3 29.65 -5.39 3.55
CA ARG A 3 30.92 -5.81 2.92
C ARG A 3 30.87 -7.21 2.29
N LYS A 4 30.28 -8.18 2.99
CA LYS A 4 30.10 -9.55 2.47
C LYS A 4 29.12 -9.59 1.30
N LEU A 5 28.11 -8.72 1.33
CA LEU A 5 27.16 -8.59 0.23
C LEU A 5 27.85 -7.97 -1.00
N ALA A 6 28.62 -6.90 -0.81
CA ALA A 6 29.42 -6.32 -1.89
C ALA A 6 30.38 -7.36 -2.50
N GLU A 7 31.06 -8.17 -1.68
CA GLU A 7 31.89 -9.29 -2.15
C GLU A 7 31.10 -10.33 -2.95
N LEU A 8 29.88 -10.68 -2.53
CA LEU A 8 28.99 -11.60 -3.26
C LEU A 8 28.62 -11.07 -4.66
N TYR A 9 28.47 -9.75 -4.79
CA TYR A 9 28.24 -9.08 -6.07
C TYR A 9 29.54 -8.65 -6.77
N GLU A 10 30.68 -9.25 -6.41
CA GLU A 10 31.99 -8.99 -7.03
C GLU A 10 32.43 -7.51 -6.96
N ASN A 11 31.95 -6.79 -5.94
CA ASN A 11 32.09 -5.35 -5.76
C ASN A 11 31.56 -4.51 -6.94
N ASP A 12 30.64 -5.06 -7.73
CA ASP A 12 29.98 -4.41 -8.86
C ASP A 12 28.51 -4.16 -8.53
N ILE A 13 28.17 -2.89 -8.29
CA ILE A 13 26.82 -2.48 -7.93
C ILE A 13 25.79 -2.72 -9.04
N SER A 14 26.21 -2.76 -10.30
CA SER A 14 25.29 -2.97 -11.43
C SER A 14 24.67 -4.37 -11.45
N ARG A 15 25.23 -5.30 -10.68
CA ARG A 15 24.76 -6.68 -10.53
C ARG A 15 23.77 -6.86 -9.39
N LEU A 16 23.59 -5.86 -8.54
CA LEU A 16 22.66 -5.91 -7.43
C LEU A 16 21.21 -5.92 -7.95
N GLU A 17 20.44 -6.96 -7.63
CA GLU A 17 19.05 -7.04 -8.06
C GLU A 17 18.17 -6.06 -7.28
N LEU A 18 17.10 -5.60 -7.94
CA LEU A 18 16.10 -4.70 -7.39
C LEU A 18 15.58 -5.14 -6.02
N PHE A 19 15.30 -6.44 -5.84
CA PHE A 19 14.71 -6.93 -4.60
C PHE A 19 15.67 -6.77 -3.42
N VAL A 20 16.93 -7.14 -3.60
CA VAL A 20 17.95 -6.99 -2.55
C VAL A 20 18.23 -5.52 -2.30
N GLY A 21 18.39 -4.71 -3.35
CA GLY A 21 18.57 -3.27 -3.23
C GLY A 21 17.45 -2.57 -2.46
N GLY A 22 16.19 -2.84 -2.81
CA GLY A 22 15.03 -2.23 -2.14
C GLY A 22 14.88 -2.66 -0.68
N LEU A 23 15.27 -3.89 -0.32
CA LEU A 23 15.33 -4.32 1.08
C LEU A 23 16.43 -3.59 1.87
N LEU A 24 17.58 -3.32 1.26
CA LEU A 24 18.68 -2.59 1.91
C LEU A 24 18.32 -1.13 2.22
N GLU A 25 17.38 -0.54 1.49
CA GLU A 25 16.91 0.82 1.71
C GLU A 25 15.87 0.95 2.84
N SER A 26 15.35 -0.18 3.36
CA SER A 26 14.29 -0.21 4.37
C SER A 26 14.80 0.22 5.76
N GLN A 27 14.03 1.08 6.45
CA GLN A 27 14.27 1.45 7.85
C GLN A 27 13.02 1.20 8.71
N GLU A 28 12.08 2.15 8.73
CA GLU A 28 10.78 2.02 9.43
C GLU A 28 9.62 1.68 8.47
N GLY A 29 9.96 1.36 7.22
CA GLY A 29 9.04 1.09 6.12
C GLY A 29 9.81 0.87 4.82
N PRO A 30 9.11 0.71 3.68
CA PRO A 30 9.77 0.49 2.39
C PRO A 30 10.74 1.63 2.05
N GLY A 31 11.93 1.28 1.56
CA GLY A 31 12.90 2.26 1.09
C GLY A 31 12.41 3.10 -0.09
N PRO A 32 13.12 4.17 -0.49
CA PRO A 32 12.70 5.08 -1.56
C PRO A 32 12.34 4.37 -2.87
N VAL A 33 13.08 3.35 -3.29
CA VAL A 33 12.81 2.62 -4.53
C VAL A 33 11.49 1.86 -4.45
N PHE A 34 11.29 1.07 -3.40
CA PHE A 34 10.03 0.33 -3.22
C PHE A 34 8.84 1.26 -2.99
N SER A 35 8.99 2.30 -2.17
CA SER A 35 7.94 3.30 -1.95
C SER A 35 7.50 3.96 -3.25
N THR A 36 8.45 4.35 -4.11
CA THR A 36 8.14 4.98 -5.40
C THR A 36 7.42 4.02 -6.33
N ILE A 37 7.93 2.79 -6.48
CA ILE A 37 7.30 1.78 -7.34
C ILE A 37 5.89 1.47 -6.85
N ILE A 38 5.72 1.18 -5.56
CA ILE A 38 4.43 0.82 -4.99
C ILE A 38 3.42 1.97 -5.17
N LEU A 39 3.81 3.20 -4.83
CA LEU A 39 2.94 4.37 -4.98
C LEU A 39 2.50 4.58 -6.42
N ASP A 40 3.43 4.59 -7.38
CA ASP A 40 3.13 4.75 -8.80
C ASP A 40 2.15 3.67 -9.29
N GLN A 41 2.35 2.41 -8.88
CA GLN A 41 1.44 1.34 -9.26
C GLN A 41 0.04 1.52 -8.67
N PHE A 42 -0.09 1.92 -7.40
CA PHE A 42 -1.40 2.19 -6.79
C PHE A 42 -2.11 3.38 -7.44
N GLU A 43 -1.39 4.45 -7.80
CA GLU A 43 -1.97 5.57 -8.53
C GLU A 43 -2.48 5.15 -9.91
N ARG A 44 -1.70 4.33 -10.64
CA ARG A 44 -2.11 3.80 -11.95
C ARG A 44 -3.35 2.93 -11.85
N ILE A 45 -3.43 2.05 -10.86
CA ILE A 45 -4.62 1.20 -10.63
C ILE A 45 -5.84 2.08 -10.34
N ARG A 46 -5.73 3.02 -9.40
CA ARG A 46 -6.81 3.95 -9.05
C ARG A 46 -7.30 4.74 -10.26
N ASN A 47 -6.36 5.41 -10.94
CA ASN A 47 -6.69 6.37 -12.00
C ASN A 47 -7.17 5.69 -13.29
N ALA A 48 -6.77 4.44 -13.54
CA ALA A 48 -7.15 3.70 -14.74
C ALA A 48 -8.42 2.85 -14.56
N ASP A 49 -8.91 2.66 -13.34
CA ASP A 49 -10.11 1.86 -13.09
C ASP A 49 -11.39 2.68 -13.33
N ARG A 50 -12.11 2.34 -14.40
CA ARG A 50 -13.40 2.95 -14.72
C ARG A 50 -14.44 2.74 -13.61
N PHE A 51 -14.36 1.64 -12.87
CA PHE A 51 -15.26 1.30 -11.77
C PHE A 51 -14.72 1.72 -10.40
N TRP A 52 -13.65 2.51 -10.35
CA TRP A 52 -13.18 3.10 -9.09
C TRP A 52 -14.33 3.84 -8.39
N PHE A 53 -14.52 3.58 -7.09
CA PHE A 53 -15.71 4.03 -6.38
C PHE A 53 -15.84 5.57 -6.31
N GLU A 54 -14.73 6.29 -6.40
CA GLU A 54 -14.71 7.77 -6.40
C GLU A 54 -14.95 8.36 -7.81
N ASN A 55 -15.02 7.52 -8.85
CA ASN A 55 -15.28 7.99 -10.20
C ASN A 55 -16.78 8.24 -10.41
N ILE A 56 -17.24 9.45 -10.12
CA ILE A 56 -18.64 9.87 -10.27
C ILE A 56 -19.21 9.69 -11.69
N GLN A 57 -18.36 9.62 -12.73
CA GLN A 57 -18.80 9.49 -14.10
C GLN A 57 -19.34 8.09 -14.42
N ASN A 58 -19.01 7.08 -13.62
CA ASN A 58 -19.53 5.73 -13.80
C ASN A 58 -20.95 5.52 -13.25
N GLY A 59 -21.46 6.48 -12.45
CA GLY A 59 -22.81 6.45 -11.89
C GLY A 59 -23.07 5.34 -10.88
N LEU A 60 -22.03 4.71 -10.31
CA LEU A 60 -22.18 3.62 -9.33
C LEU A 60 -22.64 4.13 -7.96
N PHE A 61 -22.16 5.31 -7.55
CA PHE A 61 -22.39 5.88 -6.23
C PHE A 61 -22.70 7.38 -6.32
N THR A 62 -23.54 7.86 -5.42
CA THR A 62 -23.78 9.28 -5.13
C THR A 62 -22.61 9.87 -4.33
N GLU A 63 -22.50 11.21 -4.29
CA GLU A 63 -21.49 11.89 -3.46
C GLU A 63 -21.63 11.56 -1.96
N GLU A 64 -22.87 11.41 -1.50
CA GLU A 64 -23.19 10.97 -0.14
C GLU A 64 -22.66 9.55 0.14
N GLU A 65 -22.85 8.62 -0.78
CA GLU A 65 -22.37 7.24 -0.66
C GLU A 65 -20.85 7.16 -0.76
N ILE A 66 -20.20 7.94 -1.62
CA ILE A 66 -18.73 8.05 -1.68
C ILE A 66 -18.17 8.52 -0.34
N ARG A 67 -18.79 9.54 0.29
CA ARG A 67 -18.41 9.99 1.63
C ARG A 67 -18.59 8.89 2.68
N ALA A 68 -19.67 8.11 2.61
CA ALA A 68 -19.89 6.98 3.51
C ALA A 68 -18.81 5.90 3.34
N ILE A 69 -18.46 5.54 2.10
CA ILE A 69 -17.40 4.57 1.80
C ILE A 69 -16.04 5.07 2.30
N ARG A 70 -15.69 6.35 2.06
CA ARG A 70 -14.43 6.94 2.56
C ARG A 70 -14.33 6.93 4.09
N ASN A 71 -15.46 7.06 4.78
CA ASN A 71 -15.51 7.04 6.24
C ASN A 71 -15.51 5.61 6.81
N THR A 72 -15.66 4.59 5.96
CA THR A 72 -15.63 3.20 6.40
C THR A 72 -14.18 2.73 6.57
N THR A 73 -13.84 2.26 7.76
CA THR A 73 -12.51 1.75 8.10
C THR A 73 -12.52 0.23 8.24
N PHE A 74 -11.34 -0.39 8.30
CA PHE A 74 -11.26 -1.84 8.57
C PHE A 74 -11.81 -2.21 9.96
N HIS A 75 -11.72 -1.30 10.93
CA HIS A 75 -12.33 -1.46 12.25
C HIS A 75 -13.86 -1.63 12.14
N ASP A 76 -14.53 -0.80 11.34
CA ASP A 76 -15.99 -0.87 11.15
C ASP A 76 -16.40 -2.19 10.49
N VAL A 77 -15.61 -2.66 9.51
CA VAL A 77 -15.82 -3.97 8.88
C VAL A 77 -15.71 -5.09 9.92
N LEU A 78 -14.66 -5.07 10.76
CA LEU A 78 -14.46 -6.11 11.77
C LEU A 78 -15.58 -6.15 12.80
N LEU A 79 -16.02 -5.00 13.34
CA LEU A 79 -17.15 -4.95 14.25
C LEU A 79 -18.45 -5.46 13.62
N HIS A 80 -18.65 -5.23 12.32
CA HIS A 80 -19.87 -5.66 11.65
C HIS A 80 -19.90 -7.17 11.35
N VAL A 81 -18.75 -7.78 11.05
CA VAL A 81 -18.68 -9.20 10.62
C VAL A 81 -18.30 -10.17 11.73
N THR A 82 -17.84 -9.68 12.87
CA THR A 82 -17.42 -10.50 14.00
C THR A 82 -18.26 -10.21 15.24
N ASN A 83 -18.26 -11.11 16.23
CA ASN A 83 -18.93 -10.90 17.52
C ASN A 83 -18.10 -10.03 18.48
N THR A 84 -17.43 -9.02 17.94
CA THR A 84 -16.49 -8.18 18.68
C THR A 84 -17.20 -6.90 19.12
N GLU A 85 -16.94 -6.42 20.34
CA GLU A 85 -17.58 -5.24 20.91
C GLU A 85 -16.73 -3.97 20.73
N GLU A 86 -17.36 -2.81 20.96
CA GLU A 86 -16.64 -1.53 20.91
C GLU A 86 -15.59 -1.47 22.03
N GLY A 87 -14.31 -1.41 21.63
CA GLY A 87 -13.16 -1.39 22.56
C GLY A 87 -12.30 -2.64 22.50
N ASP A 88 -12.78 -3.73 21.92
CA ASP A 88 -11.99 -4.95 21.70
C ASP A 88 -10.95 -4.77 20.58
N ILE A 89 -11.23 -3.87 19.63
CA ILE A 89 -10.34 -3.53 18.51
C ILE A 89 -9.99 -2.05 18.59
N GLN A 90 -8.71 -1.74 18.41
CA GLN A 90 -8.25 -0.36 18.36
C GLN A 90 -8.86 0.39 17.16
N LYS A 91 -9.26 1.65 17.40
CA LYS A 91 -9.51 2.61 16.33
C LYS A 91 -8.15 3.11 15.84
N SER A 92 -7.95 3.08 14.52
CA SER A 92 -6.74 3.62 13.88
C SER A 92 -6.81 5.13 13.72
#